data_AF-A0A9E3WSA7-F1
#
_entry.id   AF-A0A9E3WSA7-F1
#
_cell.length_a   1.000
_cell.length_b   1.000
_cell.length_c   1.000
_cell.angle_alpha   90.00
_cell.angle_beta   90.00
_cell.angle_gamma   90.00
#
_symmetry.space_group_name_H-M   'P 1'
#
loop_
_entity.id
_entity.type
_entity.pdbx_description
1 polymer ?
#
loop_
_entity_poly.entity_id
_entity_poly.type
_entity_poly.pdbx_seq_one_letter_code
_entity_poly.pdbx_strand_id
1 'polypeptide(L)'
;MQLDHTSIVIRERPASELIDLALFTVSRRFRPLLFYFLLGAAPWIAVNSWLLADEAFAGLRRYGPERFLVLSSLLTYLAAPIGGSLATVYLGQAMFYEPTDPRTVLTRWLKSLP
;
A
#
# COMPACT_ATOMS: atom_id res chain seq x y z
N MET A 1 -21.89 -8.24 -26.78
CA MET A 1 -20.94 -8.58 -25.71
C MET A 1 -19.60 -8.87 -26.38
N GLN A 2 -18.66 -7.92 -26.38
CA GLN A 2 -17.35 -8.06 -27.02
C GLN A 2 -16.36 -8.64 -26.01
N LEU A 3 -15.98 -9.90 -26.19
CA LEU A 3 -15.00 -10.63 -25.38
C LEU A 3 -13.57 -10.55 -25.97
N ASP A 4 -13.32 -9.67 -26.94
CA ASP A 4 -12.09 -9.63 -27.75
C ASP A 4 -10.90 -8.86 -27.14
N HIS A 5 -10.97 -8.46 -25.87
CA HIS A 5 -9.86 -7.76 -25.20
C HIS A 5 -9.30 -8.53 -24.00
N THR A 6 -8.97 -9.82 -24.20
CA THR A 6 -8.09 -10.55 -23.27
C THR A 6 -6.79 -10.92 -23.97
N SER A 7 -5.91 -9.93 -24.13
CA SER A 7 -4.54 -10.12 -24.64
C SER A 7 -3.56 -10.71 -23.60
N ILE A 8 -4.06 -11.04 -22.40
CA ILE A 8 -3.22 -11.62 -21.35
C ILE A 8 -3.13 -13.12 -21.59
N VAL A 9 -2.21 -13.51 -22.47
CA VAL A 9 -1.73 -14.91 -22.53
C VAL A 9 -1.02 -15.19 -21.21
N ILE A 10 -1.69 -15.93 -20.32
CA ILE A 10 -1.10 -16.40 -19.07
C ILE A 10 -0.07 -17.47 -19.45
N ARG A 11 1.20 -17.07 -19.49
CA ARG A 11 2.34 -17.97 -19.67
C ARG A 11 3.08 -18.12 -18.34
N GLU A 12 3.61 -19.30 -18.06
CA GLU A 12 4.56 -19.47 -16.96
C GLU A 12 5.77 -18.57 -17.19
N ARG A 13 6.11 -17.75 -16.21
CA ARG A 13 7.28 -16.87 -16.25
C ARG A 13 8.22 -17.22 -15.10
N PRO A 14 9.54 -17.26 -15.33
CA PRO A 14 10.51 -17.42 -14.25
C PRO A 14 10.42 -16.24 -13.28
N ALA A 15 10.75 -16.49 -12.00
CA ALA A 15 10.70 -15.48 -10.95
C ALA A 15 11.51 -14.21 -11.28
N SER A 16 12.62 -14.35 -12.01
CA SER A 16 13.44 -13.23 -12.47
C SER A 16 12.69 -12.29 -13.41
N GLU A 17 11.90 -12.83 -14.34
CA GLU A 17 11.10 -12.03 -15.29
C GLU A 17 9.94 -11.32 -14.57
N LEU A 18 9.38 -11.93 -13.51
CA LEU A 18 8.38 -11.28 -12.66
C LEU A 18 8.98 -10.12 -11.86
N ILE A 19 10.16 -10.30 -11.29
CA ILE A 19 10.86 -9.25 -10.54
C ILE A 19 11.23 -8.08 -11.46
N ASP A 20 11.75 -8.37 -12.64
CA ASP A 20 12.07 -7.35 -13.65
C ASP A 20 10.82 -6.56 -14.08
N LEU A 21 9.73 -7.27 -14.37
CA LEU A 21 8.45 -6.64 -14.69
C LEU A 21 7.90 -5.80 -13.54
N ALA A 22 8.03 -6.26 -12.30
CA ALA A 22 7.62 -5.52 -11.11
C ALA A 22 8.45 -4.23 -10.95
N LEU A 23 9.77 -4.32 -11.08
CA LEU A 23 10.69 -3.16 -11.06
C LEU A 23 10.38 -2.16 -12.18
N PHE A 24 10.13 -2.65 -13.39
CA PHE A 24 9.72 -1.81 -14.51
C PHE A 24 8.39 -1.09 -14.23
N THR A 25 7.41 -1.80 -13.68
CA THR A 25 6.10 -1.22 -13.33
C THR A 25 6.25 -0.16 -12.24
N VAL A 26 7.00 -0.46 -11.18
CA VAL A 26 7.27 0.47 -10.08
C VAL A 26 8.02 1.69 -10.57
N SER A 27 9.07 1.55 -11.39
CA SER A 27 9.84 2.70 -11.89
C SER A 27 9.00 3.60 -12.81
N ARG A 28 8.17 3.03 -13.68
CA ARG A 28 7.32 3.78 -14.60
C ARG A 28 6.12 4.46 -13.93
N ARG A 29 5.60 3.87 -12.85
CA ARG A 29 4.43 4.39 -12.10
C ARG A 29 4.78 4.84 -10.68
N PHE A 30 6.06 5.16 -10.41
CA PHE A 30 6.54 5.44 -9.06
C PHE A 30 5.79 6.59 -8.39
N ARG A 31 5.61 7.71 -9.09
CA ARG A 31 4.97 8.92 -8.54
C ARG A 31 3.52 8.67 -8.09
N PRO A 32 2.61 8.16 -8.94
CA PRO A 32 1.24 7.89 -8.50
C PRO A 32 1.19 6.76 -7.47
N LEU A 33 2.03 5.73 -7.60
CA LEU A 33 2.10 4.65 -6.61
C LEU A 33 2.47 5.18 -5.22
N LEU A 34 3.49 6.03 -5.14
CA LEU A 34 3.91 6.68 -3.89
C LEU A 34 2.82 7.59 -3.33
N PHE A 35 2.12 8.34 -4.18
CA PHE A 35 1.01 9.19 -3.75
C PHE A 35 -0.11 8.37 -3.09
N TYR A 36 -0.58 7.30 -3.74
CA TYR A 36 -1.64 6.45 -3.17
C TYR A 36 -1.18 5.68 -1.92
N PHE A 37 0.10 5.29 -1.86
CA PHE A 37 0.68 4.70 -0.66
C PHE A 37 0.68 5.70 0.52
N LEU A 38 1.16 6.92 0.31
CA LEU A 38 1.16 7.96 1.34
C LEU A 38 -0.25 8.37 1.74
N LEU A 39 -1.18 8.44 0.79
CA LEU A 39 -2.58 8.74 1.06
C LEU A 39 -3.23 7.65 1.91
N GLY A 40 -2.95 6.37 1.64
CA GLY A 40 -3.41 5.25 2.44
C GLY A 40 -2.75 5.18 3.83
N ALA A 41 -1.49 5.58 3.93
CA ALA A 41 -0.74 5.63 5.19
C ALA A 41 -1.09 6.86 6.05
N ALA A 42 -1.62 7.94 5.47
CA ALA A 42 -1.89 9.20 6.16
C ALA A 42 -2.73 9.07 7.44
N PRO A 43 -3.83 8.27 7.48
CA PRO A 43 -4.60 8.08 8.71
C PRO A 43 -3.77 7.47 9.84
N TRP A 44 -2.93 6.49 9.51
CA TRP A 44 -2.06 5.83 10.49
C TRP A 44 -0.96 6.76 11.00
N ILE A 45 -0.36 7.56 10.11
CA ILE A 45 0.61 8.59 10.49
C ILE A 45 -0.05 9.59 11.46
N ALA A 46 -1.26 10.05 11.16
CA ALA A 46 -1.99 10.97 12.02
C ALA A 46 -2.26 10.37 13.41
N VAL A 47 -2.84 9.15 13.47
CA VAL A 47 -3.12 8.46 14.74
C VAL A 47 -1.84 8.22 15.53
N ASN A 48 -0.78 7.73 14.91
CA ASN A 48 0.49 7.48 15.58
C ASN A 48 1.11 8.79 16.10
N SER A 49 1.09 9.86 15.30
CA SER A 49 1.62 11.16 15.71
C SER A 49 0.88 11.74 16.91
N TRP A 50 -0.45 11.57 16.97
CA TRP A 50 -1.26 11.97 18.10
C TRP A 50 -0.98 11.12 19.34
N LEU A 51 -0.91 9.80 19.19
CA LEU A 51 -0.66 8.86 20.30
C LEU A 51 0.75 9.02 20.90
N LEU A 52 1.72 9.42 20.08
CA LEU A 52 3.13 9.52 20.44
C LEU A 52 3.56 10.95 20.82
N ALA A 53 2.70 11.95 20.67
CA ALA A 53 3.02 13.37 20.82
C ALA A 53 3.75 13.69 22.16
N ASP A 54 3.29 13.09 23.26
CA ASP A 54 3.84 13.34 24.61
C ASP A 54 4.57 12.12 25.22
N GLU A 55 4.44 10.94 24.62
CA GLU A 55 4.76 9.66 25.29
C GLU A 55 5.85 8.84 24.59
N ALA A 56 6.30 9.21 23.38
CA ALA A 56 7.26 8.40 22.62
C ALA A 56 8.55 8.08 23.40
N PHE A 57 9.12 9.10 24.05
CA PHE A 57 10.31 8.96 24.88
C PHE A 57 10.03 8.43 26.29
N ALA A 58 8.78 8.53 26.76
CA ALA A 58 8.35 8.00 28.05
C ALA A 58 8.15 6.47 27.98
N GLY A 59 7.55 5.97 26.89
CA GLY A 59 7.38 4.54 26.63
C GLY A 59 8.71 3.79 26.53
N LEU A 60 9.70 4.37 25.85
CA LEU A 60 11.05 3.79 25.74
C LEU A 60 11.72 3.65 27.12
N ARG A 61 11.57 4.66 28.00
CA ARG A 61 12.12 4.64 29.37
C ARG A 61 11.36 3.70 30.30
N ARG A 62 10.05 3.55 30.11
CA ARG A 62 9.17 2.81 31.02
C ARG A 62 9.13 1.30 30.77
N TYR A 63 9.20 0.89 29.50
CA TYR A 63 9.01 -0.51 29.10
C TYR A 63 10.29 -1.21 28.63
N GLY A 64 11.40 -0.48 28.52
CA GLY A 64 12.65 -0.99 27.96
C GLY A 64 12.67 -0.95 26.43
N PRO A 65 13.86 -0.83 25.82
CA PRO A 65 14.00 -0.69 24.37
C PRO A 65 13.49 -1.91 23.61
N GLU A 66 13.70 -3.13 24.12
CA GLU A 66 13.29 -4.37 23.47
C GLU A 66 11.76 -4.47 23.31
N ARG A 67 11.00 -4.22 24.38
CA ARG A 67 9.54 -4.34 24.36
C ARG A 67 8.91 -3.24 23.51
N PHE A 68 9.45 -2.03 23.57
CA PHE A 68 9.04 -0.91 22.73
C PHE A 68 9.22 -1.25 21.25
N LEU A 69 10.40 -1.73 20.86
CA LEU A 69 10.69 -2.10 19.47
C LEU A 69 9.76 -3.22 18.96
N VAL A 70 9.53 -4.25 19.77
CA VAL A 70 8.63 -5.36 19.39
C VAL A 70 7.20 -4.87 19.18
N LEU A 71 6.65 -4.09 20.12
CA LEU A 71 5.28 -3.59 20.02
C LEU A 71 5.09 -2.60 18.87
N SER A 72 6.03 -1.67 18.67
CA SER A 72 6.00 -0.72 17.56
C SER A 72 6.14 -1.43 16.21
N SER A 73 6.98 -2.46 16.12
CA SER A 73 7.12 -3.26 14.90
C SER A 73 5.84 -4.04 14.59
N LEU A 74 5.22 -4.65 15.61
CA LEU A 74 3.96 -5.37 15.47
C LEU A 74 2.82 -4.45 15.01
N LEU A 75 2.69 -3.27 15.62
CA LEU A 75 1.73 -2.25 15.21
C LEU A 75 1.96 -1.79 13.77
N THR A 76 3.22 -1.56 13.39
CA THR A 76 3.58 -1.17 12.02
C THR A 76 3.23 -2.27 11.03
N TYR A 77 3.53 -3.52 11.37
CA TYR A 77 3.18 -4.68 10.55
C TYR A 77 1.67 -4.82 10.35
N LEU A 78 0.88 -4.49 11.38
CA LEU A 78 -0.58 -4.54 11.31
C LEU A 78 -1.17 -3.37 10.49
N ALA A 79 -0.55 -2.19 10.56
CA ALA A 79 -0.98 -1.00 9.82
C ALA A 79 -0.58 -1.03 8.34
N ALA A 80 0.56 -1.66 8.01
CA ALA A 80 1.12 -1.66 6.66
C ALA A 80 0.17 -2.23 5.57
N PRO A 81 -0.57 -3.34 5.78
CA PRO A 81 -1.53 -3.83 4.80
C PRO A 81 -2.64 -2.82 4.49
N ILE A 82 -3.14 -2.11 5.50
CA ILE A 82 -4.20 -1.11 5.33
C ILE A 82 -3.63 0.12 4.61
N GLY A 83 -2.45 0.60 5.01
CA GLY A 83 -1.78 1.71 4.33
C GLY A 83 -1.45 1.40 2.87
N GLY A 84 -1.02 0.17 2.58
CA GLY A 84 -0.70 -0.30 1.23
C GLY A 84 -1.91 -0.65 0.37
N SER A 85 -3.07 -0.95 0.97
CA SER A 85 -4.26 -1.40 0.24
C SER A 85 -4.73 -0.40 -0.83
N LEU A 86 -4.63 0.91 -0.56
CA LEU A 86 -5.00 1.95 -1.52
C LEU A 86 -4.07 1.96 -2.75
N ALA A 87 -2.76 1.76 -2.53
CA ALA A 87 -1.79 1.60 -3.61
C ALA A 87 -2.05 0.33 -4.43
N THR A 88 -2.46 -0.76 -3.80
CA THR A 88 -2.86 -2.01 -4.48
C THR A 88 -4.09 -1.82 -5.36
N VAL A 89 -5.11 -1.11 -4.88
CA VAL A 89 -6.31 -0.78 -5.69
C VAL A 89 -5.95 0.09 -6.88
N TYR A 90 -5.08 1.09 -6.68
CA TYR A 90 -4.56 1.91 -7.77
C TYR A 90 -3.83 1.04 -8.81
N LEU A 91 -2.91 0.17 -8.38
CA LEU A 91 -2.14 -0.68 -9.29
C LEU A 91 -3.06 -1.61 -10.10
N GLY A 92 -4.06 -2.20 -9.45
CA GLY A 92 -5.07 -3.02 -10.14
C GLY A 92 -5.81 -2.22 -11.21
N GLN A 93 -6.25 -0.99 -10.92
CA GLN A 93 -6.86 -0.15 -11.95
C GLN A 93 -5.89 0.21 -13.07
N ALA A 94 -4.68 0.64 -12.72
CA ALA A 94 -3.65 1.05 -13.66
C ALA A 94 -3.15 -0.09 -14.58
N MET A 95 -3.34 -1.35 -14.21
CA MET A 95 -2.94 -2.51 -15.01
C MET A 95 -4.08 -3.08 -15.86
N PHE A 96 -5.35 -2.88 -15.45
CA PHE A 96 -6.51 -3.51 -16.11
C PHE A 96 -7.47 -2.52 -16.78
N TYR A 97 -7.43 -1.23 -16.44
CA TYR A 97 -8.38 -0.23 -16.91
C TYR A 97 -7.69 1.11 -17.21
N GLU A 98 -7.66 1.52 -18.48
CA GLU A 98 -7.32 2.89 -18.89
C GLU A 98 -8.59 3.62 -19.37
N PRO A 99 -8.86 4.87 -18.94
CA PRO A 99 -8.07 5.75 -18.05
C PRO A 99 -8.35 5.55 -16.54
N THR A 100 -7.32 5.77 -15.70
CA THR A 100 -7.44 5.73 -14.23
C THR A 100 -7.97 7.05 -13.67
N ASP A 101 -9.24 7.08 -13.26
CA ASP A 101 -9.85 8.21 -12.55
C ASP A 101 -9.64 8.09 -11.03
N PRO A 102 -9.02 9.09 -10.36
CA PRO A 102 -8.76 9.05 -8.92
C PRO A 102 -10.01 8.87 -8.05
N ARG A 103 -11.18 9.37 -8.48
CA ARG A 103 -12.44 9.19 -7.74
C ARG A 103 -12.89 7.73 -7.74
N THR A 104 -12.68 7.05 -8.86
CA THR A 104 -13.01 5.64 -9.01
C THR A 104 -12.11 4.76 -8.13
N VAL A 105 -10.82 5.08 -8.05
CA VAL A 105 -9.87 4.40 -7.14
C VAL A 105 -10.34 4.49 -5.69
N LEU A 106 -10.65 5.71 -5.21
CA LEU A 106 -11.08 5.94 -3.83
C LEU A 106 -12.41 5.24 -3.51
N THR A 107 -13.38 5.32 -4.43
CA THR A 107 -14.70 4.69 -4.25
C THR A 107 -14.59 3.16 -4.18
N ARG A 108 -13.73 2.55 -5.01
CA ARG A 108 -13.49 1.10 -4.96
C ARG A 108 -12.77 0.70 -3.68
N TRP A 109 -11.80 1.49 -3.25
CA TRP A 109 -11.10 1.25 -1.99
C TRP A 109 -12.06 1.26 -0.80
N LEU A 110 -12.93 2.27 -0.70
CA LEU A 110 -13.96 2.34 0.34
C LEU A 110 -14.92 1.14 0.33
N LYS A 111 -15.30 0.66 -0.86
CA LYS A 111 -16.15 -0.54 -1.01
C LYS A 111 -15.43 -1.85 -0.69
N SER A 112 -14.10 -1.85 -0.69
CA SER A 112 -13.29 -3.05 -0.42
C SER A 112 -12.91 -3.21 1.05
N LEU A 113 -13.17 -2.19 1.88
CA LEU A 113 -13.00 -2.29 3.33
C LEU A 113 -14.11 -3.18 3.91
N PRO A 114 -13.76 -4.10 4.84
CA PRO A 114 -14.73 -4.98 5.50
C PRO A 114 -15.71 -4.22 6.40
#